data_AF-A0A328BEF1-F1
#
_entry.id   AF-A0A328BEF1-F1
#
_cell.length_a   1.000
_cell.length_b   1.000
_cell.length_c   1.000
_cell.angle_alpha   90.00
_cell.angle_beta   90.00
_cell.angle_gamma   90.00
#
_symmetry.space_group_name_H-M   'P 1'
#
loop_
_entity.id
_entity.type
_entity.pdbx_description
1 polymer ?
#
loop_
_entity_poly.entity_id
_entity_poly.type
_entity_poly.pdbx_seq_one_letter_code
_entity_poly.pdbx_strand_id
1 'polypeptide(L)'
;MPDHCPVCGQSYEPEPGFYYGAMYISFGFAVATFAVCGVLLYYLAGDPALWVYVTTVAAVTLLTAPLVYRYSRALMLYLFGGVHYDPRWQHGRAATPLSARG
;
A
#
# COMPACT_ATOMS: atom_id res chain seq x y z
N MET A 1 3.10 18.50 5.84
CA MET A 1 3.80 17.89 4.71
C MET A 1 3.97 19.00 3.68
N PRO A 2 5.16 19.27 3.14
CA PRO A 2 5.24 20.11 1.94
C PRO A 2 4.45 19.45 0.81
N ASP A 3 3.90 20.21 -0.13
CA ASP A 3 3.07 19.66 -1.24
C ASP A 3 3.90 18.84 -2.23
N HIS A 4 5.19 19.15 -2.31
CA HIS A 4 6.18 18.48 -3.14
C HIS A 4 7.36 17.98 -2.31
N CYS A 5 7.94 16.86 -2.74
CA CYS A 5 9.15 16.33 -2.13
C CYS A 5 10.32 17.31 -2.34
N PRO A 6 11.08 17.69 -1.29
CA PRO A 6 12.19 18.64 -1.41
C PRO A 6 13.41 18.07 -2.16
N VAL A 7 13.49 16.74 -2.34
CA VAL A 7 14.61 16.07 -3.00
C VAL A 7 14.37 15.88 -4.50
N CYS A 8 13.14 15.56 -4.89
CA CYS A 8 12.79 15.22 -6.27
C CYS A 8 11.70 16.10 -6.91
N GLY A 9 11.07 16.99 -6.16
CA GLY A 9 9.97 17.84 -6.63
C GLY A 9 8.65 17.08 -6.88
N GLN A 10 8.60 15.77 -6.59
CA GLN A 10 7.41 14.96 -6.84
C GLN A 10 6.24 15.40 -5.96
N SER A 11 5.06 15.56 -6.55
CA SER A 11 3.83 15.82 -5.79
C SER A 11 3.49 14.63 -4.90
N TYR A 12 3.16 14.89 -3.63
CA TYR A 12 2.62 13.84 -2.73
C TYR A 12 1.18 13.45 -3.08
N GLU A 13 0.52 14.24 -3.92
CA GLU A 13 -0.80 13.95 -4.47
C GLU A 13 -0.73 14.17 -5.99
N PRO A 14 -0.32 13.14 -6.77
CA PRO A 14 -0.17 13.28 -8.22
C PRO A 14 -1.48 13.66 -8.92
N GLU A 15 -2.59 13.13 -8.40
CA GLU A 15 -3.94 13.31 -8.93
C GLU A 15 -4.93 13.54 -7.78
N PRO A 16 -5.97 14.36 -7.96
CA PRO A 16 -6.99 14.55 -6.94
C PRO A 16 -7.68 13.22 -6.62
N GLY A 17 -7.63 12.81 -5.36
CA GLY A 17 -8.24 11.56 -4.90
C GLY A 17 -7.32 10.33 -4.99
N PHE A 18 -6.03 10.52 -5.24
CA PHE A 18 -5.00 9.47 -5.17
C PHE A 18 -5.12 8.61 -3.89
N TYR A 19 -5.34 9.25 -2.74
CA TYR A 19 -5.48 8.55 -1.45
C TYR A 19 -6.76 7.71 -1.34
N TYR A 20 -7.84 8.07 -2.04
CA TYR A 20 -9.03 7.22 -2.11
C TYR A 20 -8.73 5.94 -2.90
N GLY A 21 -7.98 6.02 -4.00
CA GLY A 21 -7.53 4.83 -4.72
C GLY A 21 -6.65 3.92 -3.86
N ALA A 22 -5.68 4.51 -3.13
CA ALA A 22 -4.84 3.76 -2.19
C ALA A 22 -5.65 3.13 -1.04
N MET A 23 -6.76 3.75 -0.62
CA MET A 23 -7.67 3.16 0.37
C MET A 23 -8.36 1.90 -0.19
N TYR A 24 -8.83 1.92 -1.44
CA TYR A 24 -9.46 0.74 -2.06
C TYR A 24 -8.48 -0.44 -2.21
N ILE A 25 -7.22 -0.17 -2.53
CA ILE A 25 -6.18 -1.22 -2.57
C ILE A 25 -5.99 -1.83 -1.17
N SER A 26 -6.00 -1.01 -0.12
CA SER A 26 -5.92 -1.48 1.27
C SER A 26 -7.12 -2.33 1.66
N PHE A 27 -8.32 -1.97 1.20
CA PHE A 27 -9.51 -2.77 1.37
C PHE A 27 -9.38 -4.14 0.69
N GLY A 28 -8.83 -4.19 -0.53
CA GLY A 28 -8.50 -5.45 -1.21
C GLY A 28 -7.59 -6.36 -0.38
N PHE A 29 -6.55 -5.79 0.24
CA PHE A 29 -5.70 -6.54 1.19
C PHE A 29 -6.46 -7.04 2.41
N ALA A 30 -7.38 -6.24 2.98
CA ALA A 30 -8.19 -6.66 4.12
C ALA A 30 -9.08 -7.86 3.78
N VAL A 31 -9.74 -7.84 2.61
CA VAL A 31 -10.56 -8.96 2.12
C VAL A 31 -9.69 -10.20 1.91
N ALA A 32 -8.50 -10.03 1.30
CA ALA A 32 -7.55 -11.13 1.11
C ALA A 32 -7.09 -11.74 2.45
N THR A 33 -6.75 -10.91 3.44
CA THR A 33 -6.38 -11.36 4.79
C THR A 33 -7.50 -12.15 5.44
N PHE A 34 -8.75 -11.67 5.35
CA PHE A 34 -9.91 -12.39 5.89
C PHE A 34 -10.08 -13.76 5.23
N ALA A 35 -10.06 -13.81 3.89
CA ALA A 35 -10.22 -15.06 3.14
C ALA A 35 -9.10 -16.06 3.45
N VAL A 36 -7.83 -15.61 3.45
CA VAL A 36 -6.67 -16.46 3.73
C VAL A 36 -6.70 -16.98 5.17
N CYS A 37 -6.96 -16.13 6.16
CA CYS A 37 -7.06 -16.56 7.56
C CYS A 37 -8.22 -17.54 7.75
N GLY A 38 -9.37 -17.29 7.13
CA GLY A 38 -10.53 -18.19 7.20
C GLY A 38 -10.24 -19.56 6.63
N VAL A 39 -9.66 -19.62 5.42
CA VAL A 39 -9.27 -20.88 4.77
C VAL A 39 -8.21 -21.63 5.60
N LEU A 40 -7.20 -20.93 6.12
CA LEU A 40 -6.16 -21.55 6.94
C LEU A 40 -6.72 -22.11 8.24
N LEU A 41 -7.58 -21.39 8.95
CA LEU A 41 -8.17 -21.88 10.19
C LEU A 41 -9.12 -23.06 9.94
N TYR A 42 -9.90 -23.02 8.87
CA TYR A 42 -10.82 -24.11 8.53
C TYR A 42 -10.06 -25.42 8.24
N TYR A 43 -9.10 -25.38 7.30
CA TYR A 43 -8.42 -26.59 6.84
C TYR A 43 -7.26 -27.03 7.75
N LEU A 44 -6.58 -26.10 8.42
CA LEU A 44 -5.36 -26.40 9.18
C LEU A 44 -5.60 -26.49 10.68
N ALA A 45 -6.59 -25.74 11.21
CA ALA A 45 -6.94 -25.75 12.64
C ALA A 45 -8.23 -26.55 12.95
N GLY A 46 -8.86 -27.16 11.93
CA GLY A 46 -9.99 -28.07 12.11
C GLY A 46 -11.30 -27.38 12.51
N ASP A 47 -11.60 -26.23 11.90
CA ASP A 47 -12.77 -25.40 12.16
C ASP A 47 -12.96 -25.02 13.65
N PRO A 48 -12.10 -24.14 14.18
CA PRO A 48 -12.20 -23.70 15.58
C PRO A 48 -13.44 -22.83 15.83
N ALA A 49 -13.71 -22.50 17.09
CA ALA A 49 -14.82 -21.60 17.40
C ALA A 49 -14.66 -20.20 16.76
N LEU A 50 -15.78 -19.53 16.46
CA LEU A 50 -15.82 -18.23 15.77
C LEU A 50 -14.90 -17.15 16.39
N TRP A 51 -14.75 -17.13 17.72
CA TRP A 51 -13.90 -16.15 18.40
C TRP A 51 -12.41 -16.29 18.00
N VAL A 52 -11.96 -17.50 17.63
CA VAL A 52 -10.60 -17.74 17.14
C VAL A 52 -10.40 -17.09 15.77
N TYR A 53 -11.41 -17.18 14.89
CA TYR A 53 -11.38 -16.50 13.59
C TYR A 53 -11.29 -14.98 13.75
N VAL A 54 -12.17 -14.40 14.58
CA VAL A 54 -12.21 -12.95 14.80
C VAL A 54 -10.90 -12.44 15.40
N THR A 55 -10.39 -13.09 16.43
CA THR A 55 -9.15 -12.68 17.09
C THR A 55 -7.93 -12.84 16.20
N THR A 56 -7.86 -13.93 15.43
CA THR A 56 -6.76 -14.16 14.47
C THR A 56 -6.75 -13.12 13.37
N VAL A 57 -7.90 -12.86 12.72
CA VAL A 57 -7.99 -11.84 11.66
C VAL A 57 -7.64 -10.46 12.21
N ALA A 58 -8.16 -10.10 13.40
CA ALA A 58 -7.85 -8.82 14.03
C ALA A 58 -6.34 -8.69 14.33
N ALA A 59 -5.73 -9.72 14.91
CA ALA A 59 -4.31 -9.74 15.21
C ALA A 59 -3.45 -9.61 13.95
N VAL A 60 -3.71 -10.43 12.92
CA VAL A 60 -2.98 -10.38 11.64
C VAL A 60 -3.14 -9.02 10.97
N THR A 61 -4.36 -8.46 10.95
CA THR A 61 -4.61 -7.15 10.35
C THR A 61 -3.86 -6.04 11.07
N LEU A 62 -3.87 -6.03 12.42
CA LEU A 62 -3.14 -5.02 13.20
C LEU A 62 -1.62 -5.13 13.01
N LEU A 63 -1.08 -6.35 12.97
CA LEU A 63 0.35 -6.58 12.76
C LEU A 63 0.79 -6.17 11.34
N THR A 64 -0.05 -6.42 10.34
CA THR A 64 0.24 -6.11 8.93
C THR A 64 -0.17 -4.71 8.51
N ALA A 65 -0.95 -3.99 9.32
CA ALA A 65 -1.48 -2.66 9.03
C ALA A 65 -0.40 -1.66 8.50
N PRO A 66 0.75 -1.45 9.17
CA PRO A 66 1.74 -0.49 8.67
C PRO A 66 2.32 -0.89 7.30
N LEU A 67 2.44 -2.19 7.04
CA LEU A 67 2.93 -2.71 5.77
C LEU A 67 1.89 -2.50 4.68
N VAL A 68 0.65 -2.90 4.92
CA VAL A 68 -0.47 -2.75 3.97
C VAL A 68 -0.63 -1.29 3.57
N TYR A 69 -0.67 -0.36 4.51
CA TYR A 69 -0.82 1.06 4.19
C TYR A 69 0.34 1.60 3.35
N ARG A 70 1.59 1.15 3.61
CA ARG A 70 2.76 1.55 2.82
C ARG A 70 2.69 0.98 1.41
N TYR A 71 2.37 -0.31 1.28
CA TYR A 71 2.29 -0.98 -0.02
C TYR A 71 1.13 -0.49 -0.85
N SER A 72 -0.04 -0.22 -0.28
CA SER A 72 -1.19 0.31 -1.03
C SER A 72 -0.88 1.65 -1.69
N ARG A 73 -0.16 2.55 -0.98
CA ARG A 73 0.28 3.83 -1.54
C ARG A 73 1.33 3.66 -2.63
N ALA A 74 2.30 2.76 -2.42
CA ALA A 74 3.32 2.46 -3.43
C ALA A 74 2.71 1.83 -4.69
N LEU A 75 1.75 0.91 -4.53
CA LEU A 75 1.05 0.25 -5.62
C LEU A 75 0.22 1.26 -6.40
N MET A 76 -0.50 2.17 -5.73
CA MET A 76 -1.25 3.24 -6.39
C MET A 76 -0.34 4.16 -7.20
N LEU A 77 0.83 4.55 -6.65
CA LEU A 77 1.83 5.35 -7.38
C LEU A 77 2.35 4.61 -8.62
N TYR A 78 2.58 3.31 -8.50
CA TYR A 78 3.11 2.49 -9.59
C TYR A 78 2.08 2.23 -10.70
N LEU A 79 0.82 1.98 -10.32
CA LEU A 79 -0.25 1.64 -11.25
C LEU A 79 -0.85 2.88 -11.93
N PHE A 80 -1.04 3.96 -11.17
CA PHE A 80 -1.78 5.15 -11.61
C PHE A 80 -0.97 6.45 -11.53
N GLY A 81 0.06 6.51 -10.69
CA GLY A 81 0.82 7.74 -10.48
C GLY A 81 1.75 8.15 -11.63
N GLY A 82 1.92 7.33 -12.68
CA GLY A 82 2.76 7.65 -13.85
C GLY A 82 4.25 7.85 -13.54
N VAL A 83 4.70 7.49 -12.33
CA VAL A 83 6.06 7.75 -11.83
C VAL A 83 6.86 6.47 -11.95
N HIS A 84 7.81 6.48 -12.88
CA HIS A 84 8.77 5.41 -13.02
C HIS A 84 9.94 5.61 -12.08
N TYR A 85 10.40 4.51 -11.52
CA TYR A 85 11.60 4.48 -10.71
C TYR A 85 12.83 4.83 -11.58
N ASP A 86 13.55 5.89 -11.22
CA ASP A 86 14.85 6.24 -11.81
C ASP A 86 15.98 5.86 -10.82
N PRO A 87 16.93 4.99 -11.18
CA PRO A 87 18.01 4.59 -10.29
C PRO A 87 18.90 5.75 -9.81
N ARG A 88 18.88 6.91 -10.48
CA ARG A 88 19.61 8.11 -10.05
C ARG A 88 19.16 8.65 -8.69
N TRP A 89 17.91 8.38 -8.28
CA TRP A 89 17.38 8.80 -6.98
C TRP A 89 18.07 8.13 -5.78
N GLN A 90 18.69 6.96 -5.95
CA GLN A 90 19.42 6.27 -4.87
C GLN A 90 20.71 6.97 -4.46
N HIS A 91 21.29 7.79 -5.35
CA HIS A 91 22.58 8.44 -5.13
C HIS A 91 22.48 9.88 -4.63
N GLY A 92 21.28 10.34 -4.22
CA GLY A 92 21.08 11.70 -3.71
C GLY A 92 21.35 12.81 -4.73
N ARG A 93 21.53 12.47 -6.02
CA ARG A 93 21.66 13.45 -7.10
C ARG A 93 20.25 13.81 -7.54
N ALA A 94 19.81 15.03 -7.24
CA ALA A 94 18.51 15.55 -7.65
C ALA A 94 18.30 15.27 -9.14
N ALA A 95 17.32 14.43 -9.48
CA ALA A 95 17.00 14.20 -10.88
C ALA A 95 16.30 15.43 -11.44
N THR A 96 16.60 15.68 -12.71
CA THR A 96 15.91 16.65 -13.54
C THR A 96 14.39 16.51 -13.38
N PRO A 97 13.64 17.61 -13.16
CA PRO A 97 12.21 17.55 -12.95
C PRO A 97 11.49 16.85 -14.12
N LEU A 98 10.54 15.97 -13.79
CA LEU A 98 9.73 15.19 -14.74
C LEU A 98 8.98 16.07 -15.76
N SER A 99 8.77 17.36 -15.46
CA SER A 99 8.21 18.37 -16.38
C SER A 99 9.02 18.58 -17.67
N ALA A 100 10.25 18.07 -17.78
CA ALA A 100 11.09 18.21 -18.97
C ALA A 100 10.99 17.04 -19.96
N ARG A 101 10.15 16.03 -19.68
CA ARG A 101 9.88 14.91 -20.60
C ARG A 101 8.42 15.01 -21.06
N GLY A 102 8.18 15.95 -21.98
CA GLY A 102 6.95 15.98 -22.78
C GLY A 102 6.85 14.80 -23.73
#